data_AF-A0A6L6XZV5-F1
#
_entry.id   AF-A0A6L6XZV5-F1
#
_cell.length_a   1.000
_cell.length_b   1.000
_cell.length_c   1.000
_cell.angle_alpha   90.00
_cell.angle_beta   90.00
_cell.angle_gamma   90.00
#
_symmetry.space_group_name_H-M   'P 1'
#
loop_
_entity.id
_entity.type
_entity.pdbx_description
1 polymer ?
#
loop_
_entity_poly.entity_id
_entity_poly.type
_entity_poly.pdbx_seq_one_letter_code
_entity_poly.pdbx_strand_id
1 'polypeptide(L)'
;MNTLDDLRDTLERHADILHDTERYVRPVAVRARIRAVRRRRAAAVAVAAVLVLVGGVAAASVLRSPGTPQPASVLGVDVPATIDVLGFPYTFEETEELGEGERHQLDELDGERAITLVGSDLGDGSATLLSDGEPVARVRTGEASAAPLPVGGTDPVLEVRYDGTPAGARAGVAIYEATGELAAGVSNGSVVFRDTYAGRPLLGAAFSAPGESSVEFDADGGPTMRFVVYCDGPSDLWVNLDIDGEPGMAGTCGADGTADLAAGSSATLDGLGAGKHVVRVFVSHERDGAPADVDEVTVGAGVYVAGDSLEYAGRTWLSDAADTSPLTLELASEDLLLGASGSGDLRLTWRGELDEGGSDGTIGQSSEGSLVAGVLLAGDTYQIRATGRGARILTYRPE
;
A
#
# COMPACT_ATOMS: atom_id res chain seq x y z
N MET A 1 22.86 -34.85 31.10
CA MET A 1 21.38 -34.79 31.12
C MET A 1 21.05 -33.33 31.30
N ASN A 2 20.61 -32.66 30.24
CA ASN A 2 20.19 -31.27 30.32
C ASN A 2 18.76 -31.27 30.84
N THR A 3 18.49 -30.51 31.90
CA THR A 3 17.15 -30.39 32.46
C THR A 3 16.31 -29.44 31.60
N LEU A 4 14.99 -29.49 31.78
CA LEU A 4 14.07 -28.61 31.06
C LEU A 4 14.32 -27.12 31.38
N ASP A 5 14.87 -26.85 32.57
CA ASP A 5 15.28 -25.51 32.99
C ASP A 5 16.51 -25.00 32.24
N ASP A 6 17.51 -25.86 31.94
CA ASP A 6 18.67 -25.47 31.12
C ASP A 6 18.25 -25.08 29.68
N LEU A 7 17.22 -25.71 29.14
CA LEU A 7 16.66 -25.35 27.83
C LEU A 7 15.92 -24.00 27.88
N ARG A 8 15.19 -23.72 28.97
CA ARG A 8 14.54 -22.42 29.17
C ARG A 8 15.55 -21.29 29.31
N ASP A 9 16.55 -21.47 30.16
CA ASP A 9 17.61 -20.49 30.41
C ASP A 9 18.45 -20.22 29.15
N THR A 10 18.70 -21.26 28.35
CA THR A 10 19.43 -21.12 27.08
C THR A 10 18.57 -20.45 26.02
N LEU A 11 17.25 -20.71 25.97
CA LEU A 11 16.34 -20.03 25.04
C LEU A 11 16.11 -18.56 25.42
N GLU A 12 15.94 -18.24 26.71
CA GLU A 12 15.81 -16.85 27.19
C GLU A 12 17.09 -16.07 26.91
N ARG A 13 18.26 -16.67 27.16
CA ARG A 13 19.57 -16.04 26.89
C ARG A 13 19.86 -15.83 25.41
N HIS A 14 19.30 -16.65 24.52
CA HIS A 14 19.42 -16.48 23.07
C HIS A 14 18.26 -15.70 22.43
N ALA A 15 17.13 -15.53 23.13
CA ALA A 15 16.01 -14.73 22.66
C ALA A 15 16.39 -13.25 22.53
N ASP A 16 17.24 -12.75 23.43
CA ASP A 16 17.77 -11.38 23.34
C ASP A 16 18.87 -11.23 22.27
N ILE A 17 19.58 -12.31 21.94
CA ILE A 17 20.69 -12.30 20.97
C ILE A 17 20.20 -12.51 19.52
N LEU A 18 19.08 -13.23 19.35
CA LEU A 18 18.40 -13.36 18.06
C LEU A 18 17.40 -12.22 17.90
N HIS A 19 17.91 -11.00 17.68
CA HIS A 19 17.16 -9.96 16.97
C HIS A 19 17.06 -10.38 15.49
N ASP A 20 16.27 -11.43 15.23
CA ASP A 20 15.87 -11.85 13.90
C ASP A 20 14.84 -10.82 13.39
N THR A 21 15.33 -9.67 12.94
CA THR A 21 14.55 -8.63 12.28
C THR A 21 13.89 -9.13 10.99
N GLU A 22 14.25 -10.31 10.48
CA GLU A 22 13.64 -10.95 9.31
C GLU A 22 12.44 -11.85 9.67
N ARG A 23 12.21 -12.15 10.95
CA ARG A 23 11.12 -13.05 11.38
C ARG A 23 9.72 -12.51 11.09
N TYR A 24 9.58 -11.19 10.99
CA TYR A 24 8.34 -10.51 10.60
C TYR A 24 8.21 -10.25 9.08
N VAL A 25 9.32 -10.30 8.33
CA VAL A 25 9.32 -10.14 6.86
C VAL A 25 8.97 -11.45 6.16
N ARG A 26 9.35 -12.60 6.73
CA ARG A 26 9.11 -13.94 6.14
C ARG A 26 7.63 -14.27 5.86
N PRO A 27 6.65 -13.97 6.74
CA PRO A 27 5.24 -14.25 6.44
C PRO A 27 4.71 -13.41 5.27
N VAL A 28 5.11 -12.14 5.18
CA VAL A 28 4.69 -11.21 4.11
C VAL A 28 5.31 -11.62 2.77
N ALA A 29 6.61 -11.94 2.76
CA ALA A 29 7.31 -12.43 1.57
C ALA A 29 6.76 -13.78 1.04
N VAL A 30 6.35 -14.69 1.93
CA VAL A 30 5.72 -15.97 1.54
C VAL A 30 4.34 -15.74 0.93
N ARG A 31 3.54 -14.82 1.49
CA ARG A 31 2.20 -14.46 0.95
C ARG A 31 2.29 -13.79 -0.42
N ALA A 32 3.24 -12.86 -0.61
CA ALA A 32 3.51 -12.25 -1.93
C ALA A 32 3.89 -13.31 -2.99
N ARG A 33 4.73 -14.29 -2.62
CA ARG A 33 5.13 -15.40 -3.51
C ARG A 33 3.97 -16.30 -3.91
N ILE A 34 3.05 -16.61 -2.99
CA ILE A 34 1.85 -17.40 -3.30
C ILE A 34 0.94 -16.64 -4.28
N ARG A 35 0.79 -15.32 -4.09
CA ARG A 35 -0.01 -14.44 -4.96
C ARG A 35 0.54 -14.37 -6.39
N ALA A 36 1.85 -14.18 -6.57
CA ALA A 36 2.47 -14.15 -7.89
C ALA A 36 2.26 -15.45 -8.68
N VAL A 37 2.33 -16.61 -8.01
CA VAL A 37 2.11 -17.92 -8.65
C VAL A 37 0.66 -18.14 -9.07
N ARG A 38 -0.33 -17.68 -8.27
CA ARG A 38 -1.76 -17.81 -8.62
C ARG A 38 -2.12 -16.92 -9.81
N ARG A 39 -1.69 -15.66 -9.85
CA ARG A 39 -1.95 -14.75 -10.99
C ARG A 39 -1.33 -15.23 -12.29
N ARG A 40 -0.08 -15.74 -12.27
CA ARG A 40 0.55 -16.33 -13.47
C ARG A 40 -0.26 -17.51 -14.04
N ARG A 41 -0.94 -18.29 -13.19
CA ARG A 41 -1.82 -19.39 -13.62
C ARG A 41 -3.14 -18.89 -14.22
N ALA A 42 -3.73 -17.83 -13.67
CA ALA A 42 -4.95 -17.23 -14.22
C ALA A 42 -4.70 -16.57 -15.60
N ALA A 43 -3.58 -15.85 -15.75
CA ALA A 43 -3.19 -15.22 -17.01
C ALA A 43 -2.88 -16.26 -18.12
N ALA A 44 -2.28 -17.40 -17.78
CA ALA A 44 -2.00 -18.47 -18.74
C ALA A 44 -3.28 -19.15 -19.31
N VAL A 45 -4.41 -19.10 -18.60
CA VAL A 45 -5.70 -19.64 -19.07
C VAL A 45 -6.41 -18.67 -20.02
N ALA A 46 -6.18 -17.36 -19.88
CA ALA A 46 -6.81 -16.34 -20.73
C ALA A 46 -6.23 -16.26 -22.16
N VAL A 47 -4.98 -16.67 -22.37
CA VAL A 47 -4.30 -16.59 -23.68
C VAL A 47 -4.81 -17.65 -24.70
N ALA A 48 -5.60 -18.63 -24.26
CA ALA A 48 -6.11 -19.70 -25.14
C ALA A 48 -7.41 -19.37 -25.92
N ALA A 49 -7.98 -18.16 -25.82
CA ALA A 49 -9.34 -17.86 -26.31
C ALA A 49 -9.45 -16.69 -27.30
N VAL A 50 -8.47 -16.45 -28.20
CA VAL A 50 -8.53 -15.33 -29.17
C VAL A 50 -8.62 -15.77 -30.65
N LEU A 51 -8.82 -17.06 -30.95
CA LEU A 51 -8.95 -17.51 -32.35
C LEU A 51 -10.35 -18.04 -32.70
N VAL A 52 -10.95 -17.35 -33.67
CA VAL A 52 -12.12 -17.68 -34.51
C VAL A 52 -13.47 -17.17 -34.00
N LEU A 53 -14.01 -16.15 -34.67
CA LEU A 53 -15.37 -16.16 -35.24
C LEU A 53 -15.64 -14.93 -36.13
N VAL A 54 -15.33 -15.07 -37.42
CA VAL A 54 -16.04 -14.37 -38.50
C VAL A 54 -16.95 -15.41 -39.15
N GLY A 55 -18.26 -15.30 -38.93
CA GLY A 55 -19.25 -16.18 -39.55
C GLY A 55 -20.51 -16.33 -38.71
N GLY A 56 -21.52 -15.51 -38.99
CA GLY A 56 -22.74 -15.44 -38.20
C GLY A 56 -23.68 -16.64 -38.35
N VAL A 57 -24.42 -16.90 -37.27
CA VAL A 57 -25.81 -17.40 -37.29
C VAL A 57 -26.53 -16.79 -36.08
N ALA A 58 -27.69 -16.21 -36.35
CA ALA A 58 -28.62 -15.71 -35.35
C ALA A 58 -29.12 -16.87 -34.46
N ALA A 59 -28.69 -16.88 -33.20
CA ALA A 59 -29.36 -17.57 -32.11
C ALA A 59 -29.54 -16.54 -30.98
N ALA A 60 -30.80 -16.27 -30.63
CA ALA A 60 -31.17 -15.36 -29.57
C ALA A 60 -30.80 -15.95 -28.19
N SER A 61 -29.53 -15.83 -27.82
CA SER A 61 -29.11 -15.88 -26.43
C SER A 61 -29.41 -14.52 -25.82
N VAL A 62 -30.20 -14.53 -24.76
CA VAL A 62 -30.42 -13.39 -23.86
C VAL A 62 -29.07 -13.09 -23.20
N LEU A 63 -28.21 -12.35 -23.91
CA LEU A 63 -27.11 -11.64 -23.29
C LEU A 63 -27.78 -10.63 -22.36
N ARG A 64 -27.91 -11.01 -21.09
CA ARG A 64 -28.13 -10.03 -20.02
C ARG A 64 -27.01 -9.02 -20.22
N SER A 65 -27.34 -7.83 -20.73
CA SER A 65 -26.42 -6.71 -20.65
C SER A 65 -25.91 -6.70 -19.21
N PRO A 66 -24.60 -6.64 -18.97
CA PRO A 66 -24.11 -6.44 -17.62
C PRO A 66 -24.89 -5.26 -17.08
N GLY A 67 -25.76 -5.53 -16.10
CA GLY A 67 -26.69 -4.53 -15.60
C GLY A 67 -25.81 -3.40 -15.12
N THR A 68 -26.03 -2.18 -15.63
CA THR A 68 -25.42 -0.99 -15.03
C THR A 68 -25.61 -1.11 -13.53
N PRO A 69 -24.53 -1.19 -12.74
CA PRO A 69 -24.64 -1.45 -11.32
C PRO A 69 -25.55 -0.37 -10.73
N GLN A 70 -26.63 -0.81 -10.09
CA GLN A 70 -27.60 0.10 -9.51
C GLN A 70 -26.98 0.76 -8.29
N PRO A 71 -27.27 2.04 -8.02
CA PRO A 71 -26.89 2.67 -6.76
C PRO A 71 -27.33 1.78 -5.60
N ALA A 72 -26.41 1.54 -4.67
CA ALA A 72 -26.69 0.79 -3.44
C ALA A 72 -26.82 1.77 -2.28
N SER A 73 -27.40 1.30 -1.17
CA SER A 73 -27.48 2.08 0.06
C SER A 73 -26.97 1.24 1.24
N VAL A 74 -26.04 1.77 2.02
CA VAL A 74 -25.62 1.19 3.29
C VAL A 74 -26.33 1.98 4.40
N LEU A 75 -27.16 1.32 5.21
CA LEU A 75 -27.89 1.99 6.31
C LEU A 75 -28.73 3.21 5.86
N GLY A 76 -29.21 3.20 4.62
CA GLY A 76 -29.97 4.32 4.03
C GLY A 76 -29.11 5.48 3.53
N VAL A 77 -27.78 5.38 3.60
CA VAL A 77 -26.84 6.28 2.94
C VAL A 77 -26.54 5.73 1.55
N ASP A 78 -26.80 6.53 0.52
CA ASP A 78 -26.48 6.18 -0.86
C ASP A 78 -24.96 6.06 -1.04
N VAL A 79 -24.50 4.92 -1.56
CA VAL A 79 -23.11 4.70 -1.94
C VAL A 79 -23.01 4.61 -3.46
N PRO A 80 -21.97 5.21 -4.07
CA PRO A 80 -21.83 5.21 -5.52
C PRO A 80 -21.60 3.79 -6.03
N ALA A 81 -22.12 3.48 -7.22
CA ALA A 81 -21.95 2.18 -7.87
C ALA A 81 -20.50 1.92 -8.34
N THR A 82 -19.72 2.99 -8.52
CA THR A 82 -18.31 2.95 -8.89
C THR A 82 -17.56 4.03 -8.14
N ILE A 83 -16.34 3.74 -7.71
CA ILE A 83 -15.41 4.72 -7.13
C ILE A 83 -14.08 4.67 -7.86
N ASP A 84 -13.28 5.72 -7.68
CA ASP A 84 -11.91 5.78 -8.14
C ASP A 84 -11.01 6.00 -6.92
N VAL A 85 -10.00 5.15 -6.75
CA VAL A 85 -9.00 5.28 -5.70
C VAL A 85 -7.64 5.38 -6.36
N LEU A 86 -7.04 6.58 -6.28
CA LEU A 86 -5.73 6.89 -6.87
C LEU A 86 -5.64 6.63 -8.39
N GLY A 87 -6.75 6.77 -9.13
CA GLY A 87 -6.84 6.53 -10.57
C GLY A 87 -7.22 5.08 -10.93
N PHE A 88 -7.40 4.20 -9.95
CA PHE A 88 -7.86 2.84 -10.17
C PHE A 88 -9.38 2.75 -9.95
N PRO A 89 -10.14 2.31 -10.97
CA PRO A 89 -11.59 2.21 -10.85
C PRO A 89 -11.99 0.90 -10.15
N TYR A 90 -12.92 1.04 -9.19
CA TYR A 90 -13.56 -0.05 -8.47
C TYR A 90 -15.07 -0.02 -8.70
N THR A 91 -15.69 -1.20 -8.71
CA THR A 91 -17.15 -1.37 -8.83
C THR A 91 -17.72 -1.89 -7.53
N PHE A 92 -18.87 -1.35 -7.13
CA PHE A 92 -19.60 -1.80 -5.97
C PHE A 92 -19.94 -3.29 -6.08
N GLU A 93 -19.57 -4.05 -5.06
CA GLU A 93 -19.81 -5.50 -4.97
C GLU A 93 -20.97 -5.77 -4.01
N GLU A 94 -20.82 -5.36 -2.74
CA GLU A 94 -21.76 -5.66 -1.68
C GLU A 94 -21.71 -4.65 -0.53
N THR A 95 -22.74 -4.72 0.33
CA THR A 95 -22.79 -3.98 1.59
C THR A 95 -22.84 -4.97 2.74
N GLU A 96 -22.14 -4.68 3.82
CA GLU A 96 -22.27 -5.43 5.08
C GLU A 96 -22.59 -4.46 6.22
N GLU A 97 -23.60 -4.78 7.03
CA GLU A 97 -23.84 -4.09 8.30
C GLU A 97 -23.04 -4.78 9.40
N LEU A 98 -22.31 -4.00 10.20
CA LEU A 98 -21.43 -4.52 11.24
C LEU A 98 -21.90 -4.07 12.61
N GLY A 99 -22.32 -5.04 13.43
CA GLY A 99 -22.58 -4.83 14.85
C GLY A 99 -21.30 -4.52 15.63
N GLU A 100 -21.46 -4.01 16.85
CA GLU A 100 -20.33 -3.74 17.73
C GLU A 100 -19.56 -5.03 18.07
N GLY A 101 -18.25 -5.05 17.76
CA GLY A 101 -17.40 -6.23 17.97
C GLY A 101 -17.75 -7.42 17.07
N GLU A 102 -18.68 -7.26 16.13
CA GLU A 102 -18.93 -8.26 15.09
C GLU A 102 -17.73 -8.32 14.15
N ARG A 103 -17.29 -9.54 13.84
CA ARG A 103 -16.13 -9.79 13.01
C ARG A 103 -16.60 -10.35 11.67
N HIS A 104 -16.28 -9.64 10.60
CA HIS A 104 -16.58 -10.04 9.24
C HIS A 104 -15.27 -10.35 8.51
N GLN A 105 -15.09 -11.59 8.08
CA GLN A 105 -13.94 -12.00 7.29
C GLN A 105 -14.24 -11.73 5.83
N LEU A 106 -13.43 -10.90 5.17
CA LEU A 106 -13.52 -10.79 3.71
C LEU A 106 -12.98 -12.07 3.08
N ASP A 107 -13.76 -12.67 2.19
CA ASP A 107 -13.33 -13.83 1.41
C ASP A 107 -12.09 -13.49 0.57
N GLU A 108 -11.17 -14.46 0.47
CA GLU A 108 -10.00 -14.38 -0.41
C GLU A 108 -10.49 -14.18 -1.86
N LEU A 109 -10.29 -12.99 -2.42
CA LEU A 109 -10.57 -12.74 -3.84
C LEU A 109 -9.28 -12.70 -4.66
N ASP A 110 -9.46 -13.04 -5.94
CA ASP A 110 -8.47 -12.87 -6.99
C ASP A 110 -8.34 -11.38 -7.39
N GLY A 111 -8.28 -10.45 -6.45
CA GLY A 111 -8.32 -9.00 -6.73
C GLY A 111 -7.94 -8.11 -5.55
N GLU A 112 -7.75 -6.82 -5.84
CA GLU A 112 -7.73 -5.76 -4.83
C GLU A 112 -9.18 -5.33 -4.57
N ARG A 113 -9.50 -4.98 -3.32
CA ARG A 113 -10.80 -4.39 -2.96
C ARG A 113 -10.59 -2.97 -2.45
N ALA A 114 -11.66 -2.21 -2.34
CA ALA A 114 -11.69 -0.98 -1.57
C ALA A 114 -12.92 -1.00 -0.64
N ILE A 115 -12.78 -0.40 0.54
CA ILE A 115 -13.83 -0.39 1.56
C ILE A 115 -14.16 1.05 1.93
N THR A 116 -15.45 1.35 2.05
CA THR A 116 -15.94 2.61 2.60
C THR A 116 -16.76 2.33 3.85
N LEU A 117 -16.33 2.87 5.00
CA LEU A 117 -17.11 2.84 6.25
C LEU A 117 -18.24 3.87 6.17
N VAL A 118 -19.44 3.46 6.59
CA VAL A 118 -20.66 4.29 6.65
C VAL A 118 -21.22 4.19 8.06
N GLY A 119 -21.69 5.32 8.61
CA GLY A 119 -22.32 5.39 9.94
C GLY A 119 -23.70 6.03 9.89
N SER A 120 -24.62 5.56 10.73
CA SER A 120 -25.95 6.15 10.94
C SER A 120 -26.23 6.30 12.43
N ASP A 121 -26.95 7.38 12.78
CA ASP A 121 -27.45 7.63 14.13
C ASP A 121 -26.35 7.63 15.22
N LEU A 122 -25.14 8.08 14.88
CA LEU A 122 -23.97 8.07 15.78
C LEU A 122 -24.08 9.06 16.95
N GLY A 123 -25.06 9.96 16.96
CA GLY A 123 -25.19 11.00 17.99
C GLY A 123 -24.00 11.95 17.98
N ASP A 124 -23.34 12.13 19.13
CA ASP A 124 -22.07 12.87 19.26
C ASP A 124 -20.83 11.93 19.18
N GLY A 125 -21.04 10.62 19.03
CA GLY A 125 -20.00 9.59 19.03
C GLY A 125 -19.36 9.33 17.68
N SER A 126 -18.68 8.18 17.56
CA SER A 126 -18.04 7.74 16.33
C SER A 126 -18.12 6.22 16.13
N ALA A 127 -18.00 5.79 14.88
CA ALA A 127 -17.77 4.40 14.50
C ALA A 127 -16.37 4.28 13.87
N THR A 128 -15.56 3.34 14.35
CA THR A 128 -14.21 3.07 13.85
C THR A 128 -14.18 1.69 13.20
N LEU A 129 -13.73 1.62 11.95
CA LEU A 129 -13.45 0.36 11.26
C LEU A 129 -12.04 -0.10 11.63
N LEU A 130 -11.95 -1.32 12.11
CA LEU A 130 -10.70 -2.04 12.33
C LEU A 130 -10.50 -3.08 11.23
N SER A 131 -9.29 -3.19 10.72
CA SER A 131 -8.83 -4.26 9.83
C SER A 131 -7.75 -5.04 10.56
N ASP A 132 -8.00 -6.33 10.82
CA ASP A 132 -7.10 -7.18 11.61
C ASP A 132 -6.75 -6.59 12.99
N GLY A 133 -7.68 -5.81 13.58
CA GLY A 133 -7.52 -5.14 14.87
C GLY A 133 -6.84 -3.76 14.79
N GLU A 134 -6.36 -3.34 13.61
CA GLU A 134 -5.79 -2.01 13.41
C GLU A 134 -6.87 -1.03 12.94
N PRO A 135 -7.01 0.17 13.54
CA PRO A 135 -7.99 1.14 13.10
C PRO A 135 -7.57 1.75 11.75
N VAL A 136 -8.44 1.64 10.74
CA VAL A 136 -8.15 2.08 9.36
C VAL A 136 -9.08 3.20 8.87
N ALA A 137 -10.29 3.31 9.43
CA ALA A 137 -11.27 4.33 9.07
C ALA A 137 -12.09 4.76 10.28
N ARG A 138 -12.62 5.99 10.26
CA ARG A 138 -13.58 6.48 11.24
C ARG A 138 -14.65 7.34 10.57
N VAL A 139 -15.88 7.20 11.05
CA VAL A 139 -17.00 8.11 10.76
C VAL A 139 -17.44 8.73 12.07
N ARG A 140 -17.55 10.06 12.09
CA ARG A 140 -17.97 10.85 13.25
C ARG A 140 -19.32 11.52 13.00
N THR A 141 -19.82 12.17 14.03
CA THR A 141 -20.97 13.08 13.97
C THR A 141 -20.87 14.07 12.81
N GLY A 142 -21.89 14.06 11.94
CA GLY A 142 -21.96 14.95 10.78
C GLY A 142 -21.27 14.42 9.52
N GLU A 143 -20.54 13.31 9.61
CA GLU A 143 -19.98 12.58 8.47
C GLU A 143 -20.93 11.44 8.08
N ALA A 144 -21.17 11.26 6.78
CA ALA A 144 -21.99 10.14 6.29
C ALA A 144 -21.14 8.88 6.04
N SER A 145 -19.89 9.07 5.60
CA SER A 145 -18.97 7.99 5.28
C SER A 145 -17.51 8.45 5.41
N ALA A 146 -16.61 7.49 5.60
CA ALA A 146 -15.17 7.72 5.54
C ALA A 146 -14.68 7.75 4.09
N ALA A 147 -13.43 8.15 3.87
CA ALA A 147 -12.78 7.99 2.57
C ALA A 147 -12.61 6.50 2.23
N PRO A 148 -12.73 6.10 0.95
CA PRO A 148 -12.45 4.73 0.55
C PRO A 148 -11.01 4.32 0.83
N LEU A 149 -10.83 3.11 1.35
CA LEU A 149 -9.54 2.54 1.70
C LEU A 149 -9.27 1.32 0.82
N PRO A 150 -8.21 1.31 0.01
CA PRO A 150 -7.82 0.12 -0.73
C PRO A 150 -7.36 -0.94 0.27
N VAL A 151 -7.94 -2.13 0.17
CA VAL A 151 -7.51 -3.32 0.90
C VAL A 151 -7.03 -4.33 -0.12
N GLY A 152 -5.71 -4.53 -0.13
CA GLY A 152 -5.08 -5.59 -0.90
C GLY A 152 -4.48 -6.61 0.04
N GLY A 153 -3.95 -7.69 -0.51
CA GLY A 153 -2.90 -8.40 0.22
C GLY A 153 -3.36 -9.61 1.03
N THR A 154 -4.52 -9.53 1.68
CA THR A 154 -4.94 -10.46 2.75
C THR A 154 -6.45 -10.70 2.75
N ASP A 155 -6.88 -11.62 3.61
CA ASP A 155 -8.30 -11.84 3.97
C ASP A 155 -8.55 -11.07 5.28
N PRO A 156 -8.60 -9.72 5.26
CA PRO A 156 -8.67 -8.96 6.50
C PRO A 156 -9.94 -9.31 7.26
N VAL A 157 -9.83 -9.35 8.58
CA VAL A 157 -10.99 -9.40 9.46
C VAL A 157 -11.41 -7.97 9.78
N LEU A 158 -12.57 -7.59 9.29
CA LEU A 158 -13.20 -6.31 9.56
C LEU A 158 -13.96 -6.38 10.89
N GLU A 159 -13.86 -5.33 11.67
CA GLU A 159 -14.62 -5.15 12.92
C GLU A 159 -15.00 -3.68 13.05
N VAL A 160 -16.17 -3.39 13.61
CA VAL A 160 -16.56 -2.02 13.98
C VAL A 160 -16.57 -1.87 15.49
N ARG A 161 -15.98 -0.76 15.95
CA ARG A 161 -16.09 -0.28 17.33
C ARG A 161 -16.82 1.04 17.37
N TYR A 162 -17.77 1.16 18.29
CA TYR A 162 -18.43 2.42 18.58
C TYR A 162 -17.77 3.10 19.78
N ASP A 163 -17.77 4.42 19.78
CA ASP A 163 -17.31 5.23 20.91
C ASP A 163 -18.27 6.40 21.12
N GLY A 164 -18.75 6.57 22.36
CA GLY A 164 -19.68 7.65 22.71
C GLY A 164 -21.02 7.67 21.97
N THR A 165 -21.44 6.58 21.33
CA THR A 165 -22.66 6.55 20.50
C THR A 165 -23.93 6.22 21.29
N PRO A 166 -25.11 6.73 20.88
CA PRO A 166 -26.39 6.38 21.51
C PRO A 166 -26.81 4.94 21.18
N ALA A 167 -27.75 4.42 21.96
CA ALA A 167 -28.38 3.13 21.65
C ALA A 167 -29.11 3.21 20.29
N GLY A 168 -28.80 2.27 19.39
CA GLY A 168 -29.34 2.24 18.03
C GLY A 168 -28.43 2.87 16.97
N ALA A 169 -27.23 3.33 17.34
CA ALA A 169 -26.18 3.64 16.38
C ALA A 169 -25.82 2.40 15.54
N ARG A 170 -25.54 2.61 14.25
CA ARG A 170 -25.26 1.56 13.28
C ARG A 170 -24.08 1.96 12.40
N ALA A 171 -23.29 0.99 11.98
CA ALA A 171 -22.27 1.16 10.96
C ALA A 171 -22.31 -0.02 9.99
N GLY A 172 -21.85 0.25 8.79
CA GLY A 172 -21.69 -0.76 7.76
C GLY A 172 -20.58 -0.38 6.83
N VAL A 173 -20.20 -1.31 5.97
CA VAL A 173 -19.19 -1.11 4.95
C VAL A 173 -19.80 -1.30 3.58
N ALA A 174 -19.44 -0.44 2.64
CA ALA A 174 -19.56 -0.71 1.22
C ALA A 174 -18.24 -1.30 0.74
N ILE A 175 -18.32 -2.46 0.08
CA ILE A 175 -17.19 -3.21 -0.44
C ILE A 175 -17.19 -3.06 -1.97
N TYR A 176 -16.02 -2.73 -2.50
CA TYR A 176 -15.80 -2.51 -3.92
C TYR A 176 -14.72 -3.44 -4.44
N GLU A 177 -14.94 -4.03 -5.61
CA GLU A 177 -13.97 -4.88 -6.30
C GLU A 177 -13.20 -4.06 -7.35
N ALA A 178 -11.88 -4.21 -7.42
CA ALA A 178 -11.09 -3.60 -8.48
C ALA A 178 -11.53 -4.16 -9.84
N THR A 179 -11.74 -3.27 -10.81
CA THR A 179 -12.17 -3.68 -12.16
C THR A 179 -11.07 -4.37 -12.98
N GLY A 180 -9.82 -4.31 -12.50
CA GLY A 180 -8.63 -4.74 -13.23
C GLY A 180 -8.14 -3.74 -14.28
N GLU A 181 -8.85 -2.64 -14.49
CA GLU A 181 -8.36 -1.51 -15.31
C GLU A 181 -7.23 -0.80 -14.56
N LEU A 182 -6.15 -0.52 -15.28
CA LEU A 182 -5.01 0.22 -14.75
C LEU A 182 -5.27 1.72 -14.90
N ALA A 183 -4.80 2.48 -13.92
CA ALA A 183 -4.75 3.94 -14.02
C ALA A 183 -3.97 4.40 -15.27
N ALA A 184 -4.22 5.63 -15.72
CA ALA A 184 -3.48 6.23 -16.83
C ALA A 184 -1.98 6.34 -16.50
N GLY A 185 -1.12 5.91 -17.43
CA GLY A 185 0.32 5.90 -17.22
C GLY A 185 1.09 5.02 -18.19
N VAL A 186 2.37 4.79 -17.88
CA VAL A 186 3.23 3.83 -18.59
C VAL A 186 3.02 2.45 -17.99
N SER A 187 2.52 1.50 -18.78
CA SER A 187 2.16 0.15 -18.32
C SER A 187 2.81 -0.96 -19.14
N ASN A 188 3.04 -2.11 -18.50
CA ASN A 188 3.40 -3.36 -19.16
C ASN A 188 2.19 -4.31 -19.38
N GLY A 189 0.97 -3.83 -19.13
CA GLY A 189 -0.28 -4.60 -19.23
C GLY A 189 -0.72 -5.29 -17.93
N SER A 190 0.12 -5.28 -16.87
CA SER A 190 -0.22 -5.87 -15.56
C SER A 190 0.01 -4.92 -14.38
N VAL A 191 0.96 -4.01 -14.52
CA VAL A 191 1.28 -2.95 -13.56
C VAL A 191 1.48 -1.63 -14.29
N VAL A 192 1.41 -0.50 -13.57
CA VAL A 192 1.51 0.83 -14.17
C VAL A 192 2.35 1.79 -13.32
N PHE A 193 3.18 2.60 -13.99
CA PHE A 193 3.68 3.87 -13.47
C PHE A 193 2.69 4.95 -13.88
N ARG A 194 1.86 5.40 -12.94
CA ARG A 194 0.79 6.38 -13.21
C ARG A 194 1.33 7.71 -13.72
N ASP A 195 0.53 8.43 -14.49
CA ASP A 195 0.86 9.78 -14.97
C ASP A 195 1.07 10.77 -13.82
N THR A 196 0.45 10.51 -12.66
CA THR A 196 0.58 11.34 -11.46
C THR A 196 0.72 10.50 -10.20
N TYR A 197 1.53 10.97 -9.26
CA TYR A 197 1.65 10.46 -7.89
C TYR A 197 1.56 11.63 -6.91
N ALA A 198 0.61 11.60 -5.98
CA ALA A 198 0.38 12.66 -5.00
C ALA A 198 0.23 14.05 -5.65
N GLY A 199 -0.46 14.10 -6.80
CA GLY A 199 -0.61 15.31 -7.63
C GLY A 199 0.62 15.72 -8.44
N ARG A 200 1.74 14.98 -8.34
CA ARG A 200 3.02 15.27 -9.01
C ARG A 200 3.14 14.48 -10.32
N PRO A 201 3.55 15.10 -11.44
CA PRO A 201 3.60 14.42 -12.72
C PRO A 201 4.76 13.41 -12.81
N LEU A 202 4.55 12.38 -13.62
CA LEU A 202 5.57 11.46 -14.09
C LEU A 202 6.49 12.18 -15.09
N LEU A 203 7.80 12.15 -14.82
CA LEU A 203 8.84 12.77 -15.63
C LEU A 203 9.37 11.83 -16.71
N GLY A 204 9.31 10.52 -16.46
CA GLY A 204 9.72 9.48 -17.38
C GLY A 204 9.51 8.10 -16.74
N ALA A 205 9.17 7.11 -17.55
CA ALA A 205 9.12 5.72 -17.12
C ALA A 205 9.33 4.78 -18.29
N ALA A 206 9.82 3.58 -17.98
CA ALA A 206 9.90 2.50 -18.95
C ALA A 206 9.90 1.12 -18.27
N PHE A 207 9.54 0.11 -19.06
CA PHE A 207 9.76 -1.30 -18.75
C PHE A 207 10.71 -1.91 -19.78
N SER A 208 11.50 -2.90 -19.40
CA SER A 208 12.27 -3.70 -20.33
C SER A 208 11.36 -4.46 -21.29
N ALA A 209 11.83 -4.67 -22.52
CA ALA A 209 11.12 -5.53 -23.44
C ALA A 209 11.15 -7.00 -22.95
N PRO A 210 10.20 -7.85 -23.37
CA PRO A 210 10.25 -9.27 -23.02
C PRO A 210 11.58 -9.92 -23.40
N GLY A 211 12.27 -10.51 -22.43
CA GLY A 211 13.59 -11.13 -22.59
C GLY A 211 14.77 -10.16 -22.41
N GLU A 212 14.52 -8.88 -22.15
CA GLU A 212 15.57 -7.92 -21.79
C GLU A 212 15.64 -7.73 -20.27
N SER A 213 16.86 -7.74 -19.75
CA SER A 213 17.17 -7.60 -18.32
C SER A 213 17.57 -6.19 -17.91
N SER A 214 17.45 -5.22 -18.84
CA SER A 214 17.76 -3.80 -18.64
C SER A 214 16.85 -2.93 -19.49
N VAL A 215 16.61 -1.70 -19.05
CA VAL A 215 15.95 -0.64 -19.81
C VAL A 215 16.60 0.70 -19.51
N GLU A 216 16.69 1.55 -20.52
CA GLU A 216 17.19 2.92 -20.41
C GLU A 216 16.16 3.90 -20.97
N PHE A 217 15.96 5.02 -20.29
CA PHE A 217 15.05 6.08 -20.72
C PHE A 217 15.50 7.44 -20.18
N ASP A 218 14.92 8.50 -20.73
CA ASP A 218 15.20 9.87 -20.31
C ASP A 218 14.15 10.37 -19.31
N ALA A 219 14.57 11.12 -18.30
CA ALA A 219 13.69 11.89 -17.41
C ALA A 219 14.19 13.34 -17.32
N ASP A 220 13.30 14.32 -17.47
CA ASP A 220 13.62 15.75 -17.36
C ASP A 220 13.03 16.30 -16.06
N GLY A 221 13.89 16.72 -15.12
CA GLY A 221 13.49 17.02 -13.76
C GLY A 221 14.32 18.08 -13.04
N GLY A 222 13.95 18.31 -11.78
CA GLY A 222 14.66 19.20 -10.88
C GLY A 222 15.81 18.51 -10.12
N PRO A 223 16.48 19.24 -9.21
CA PRO A 223 17.60 18.71 -8.42
C PRO A 223 17.20 17.60 -7.42
N THR A 224 15.91 17.35 -7.26
CA THR A 224 15.37 16.30 -6.40
C THR A 224 14.27 15.58 -7.17
N MET A 225 14.38 14.26 -7.27
CA MET A 225 13.42 13.42 -7.98
C MET A 225 13.10 12.17 -7.17
N ARG A 226 11.87 11.67 -7.31
CA ARG A 226 11.41 10.44 -6.70
C ARG A 226 11.50 9.31 -7.72
N PHE A 227 12.23 8.27 -7.38
CA PHE A 227 12.44 7.08 -8.20
C PHE A 227 11.65 5.93 -7.61
N VAL A 228 10.94 5.21 -8.47
CA VAL A 228 10.21 3.99 -8.14
C VAL A 228 10.76 2.90 -9.05
N VAL A 229 11.22 1.80 -8.47
CA VAL A 229 11.76 0.66 -9.23
C VAL A 229 10.81 -0.52 -9.19
N TYR A 230 10.77 -1.27 -10.28
CA TYR A 230 9.99 -2.50 -10.41
C TYR A 230 10.88 -3.63 -10.91
N CYS A 231 10.73 -4.80 -10.31
CA CYS A 231 11.34 -6.03 -10.79
C CYS A 231 10.45 -7.24 -10.51
N ASP A 232 9.83 -7.80 -11.55
CA ASP A 232 9.27 -9.15 -11.49
C ASP A 232 10.35 -10.15 -11.92
N GLY A 233 10.97 -10.79 -10.93
CA GLY A 233 12.04 -11.75 -11.11
C GLY A 233 12.33 -12.54 -9.83
N PRO A 234 13.25 -13.52 -9.90
CA PRO A 234 13.74 -14.25 -8.73
C PRO A 234 14.26 -13.31 -7.63
N SER A 235 13.92 -13.59 -6.37
CA SER A 235 14.25 -12.72 -5.23
C SER A 235 15.73 -12.71 -4.83
N ASP A 236 16.54 -13.59 -5.41
CA ASP A 236 18.00 -13.62 -5.28
C ASP A 236 18.70 -12.67 -6.26
N LEU A 237 17.96 -12.05 -7.19
CA LEU A 237 18.48 -10.99 -8.04
C LEU A 237 18.34 -9.62 -7.37
N TRP A 238 19.23 -8.73 -7.78
CA TRP A 238 19.20 -7.32 -7.44
C TRP A 238 18.71 -6.52 -8.63
N VAL A 239 17.77 -5.60 -8.43
CA VAL A 239 17.46 -4.52 -9.36
C VAL A 239 18.31 -3.30 -8.97
N ASN A 240 19.02 -2.75 -9.95
CA ASN A 240 19.89 -1.59 -9.80
C ASN A 240 19.36 -0.47 -10.69
N LEU A 241 19.55 0.76 -10.23
CA LEU A 241 19.20 1.97 -10.93
C LEU A 241 20.44 2.85 -10.99
N ASP A 242 20.86 3.18 -12.21
CA ASP A 242 21.90 4.16 -12.51
C ASP A 242 21.28 5.44 -13.05
N ILE A 243 21.90 6.59 -12.73
CA ILE A 243 21.53 7.90 -13.24
C ILE A 243 22.79 8.53 -13.84
N ASP A 244 22.71 8.89 -15.12
CA ASP A 244 23.83 9.46 -15.88
C ASP A 244 25.11 8.59 -15.82
N GLY A 245 24.93 7.27 -15.70
CA GLY A 245 26.01 6.28 -15.59
C GLY A 245 26.59 6.10 -14.19
N GLU A 246 26.06 6.78 -13.18
CA GLU A 246 26.47 6.64 -11.78
C GLU A 246 25.44 5.81 -10.97
N PRO A 247 25.88 4.94 -10.04
CA PRO A 247 24.96 4.15 -9.21
C PRO A 247 24.06 5.04 -8.35
N GLY A 248 22.75 4.84 -8.44
CA GLY A 248 21.73 5.58 -7.66
C GLY A 248 21.16 4.76 -6.51
N MET A 249 20.42 3.70 -6.81
CA MET A 249 19.83 2.81 -5.80
C MET A 249 19.82 1.35 -6.25
N ALA A 250 19.79 0.44 -5.30
CA ALA A 250 19.63 -0.98 -5.56
C ALA A 250 18.69 -1.62 -4.52
N GLY A 251 17.92 -2.61 -4.96
CA GLY A 251 17.02 -3.40 -4.12
C GLY A 251 16.94 -4.84 -4.61
N THR A 252 16.37 -5.74 -3.82
CA THR A 252 16.11 -7.12 -4.27
C THR A 252 14.90 -7.16 -5.17
N CYS A 253 14.93 -8.01 -6.20
CA CYS A 253 13.77 -8.28 -7.02
C CYS A 253 12.65 -9.00 -6.24
N GLY A 254 11.43 -8.88 -6.74
CA GLY A 254 10.26 -9.52 -6.16
C GLY A 254 9.01 -8.69 -6.46
N ALA A 255 8.01 -9.32 -7.07
CA ALA A 255 6.71 -8.70 -7.22
C ALA A 255 6.00 -8.64 -5.86
N ASP A 256 5.71 -7.43 -5.40
CA ASP A 256 4.78 -7.16 -4.29
C ASP A 256 3.32 -7.49 -4.67
N GLY A 257 3.04 -7.59 -5.97
CA GLY A 257 1.76 -7.99 -6.51
C GLY A 257 0.73 -6.86 -6.53
N THR A 258 1.13 -5.60 -6.34
CA THR A 258 0.25 -4.46 -6.58
C THR A 258 0.26 -4.07 -8.06
N ALA A 259 -0.87 -3.55 -8.54
CA ALA A 259 -0.97 -2.95 -9.87
C ALA A 259 -0.37 -1.53 -9.92
N ASP A 260 -0.34 -0.83 -8.77
CA ASP A 260 0.14 0.54 -8.64
C ASP A 260 1.62 0.59 -8.22
N LEU A 261 2.51 0.80 -9.19
CA LEU A 261 3.92 0.90 -8.86
C LEU A 261 4.24 2.21 -8.12
N ALA A 262 3.46 3.28 -8.31
CA ALA A 262 3.74 4.56 -7.67
C ALA A 262 3.67 4.49 -6.13
N ALA A 263 2.86 3.57 -5.60
CA ALA A 263 2.76 3.25 -4.18
C ALA A 263 3.87 2.30 -3.66
N GLY A 264 4.69 1.73 -4.56
CA GLY A 264 5.75 0.78 -4.24
C GLY A 264 6.98 1.40 -3.58
N SER A 265 8.00 0.56 -3.40
CA SER A 265 9.31 0.99 -2.87
C SER A 265 9.90 2.10 -3.72
N SER A 266 10.35 3.17 -3.06
CA SER A 266 10.85 4.37 -3.73
C SER A 266 12.07 4.93 -3.02
N ALA A 267 12.88 5.69 -3.75
CA ALA A 267 13.93 6.53 -3.21
C ALA A 267 13.73 7.96 -3.69
N THR A 268 14.09 8.92 -2.86
CA THR A 268 14.24 10.32 -3.29
C THR A 268 15.73 10.60 -3.34
N LEU A 269 16.23 10.99 -4.51
CA LEU A 269 17.63 11.35 -4.70
C LEU A 269 17.71 12.85 -4.93
N ASP A 270 18.66 13.49 -4.26
CA ASP A 270 18.95 14.91 -4.36
C ASP A 270 20.30 15.17 -5.06
N GLY A 271 20.58 16.43 -5.36
CA GLY A 271 21.87 16.84 -5.92
C GLY A 271 22.10 16.49 -7.39
N LEU A 272 21.10 15.95 -8.10
CA LEU A 272 21.22 15.56 -9.52
C LEU A 272 21.45 16.75 -10.47
N GLY A 273 21.14 17.97 -10.03
CA GLY A 273 21.03 19.12 -10.92
C GLY A 273 19.67 19.17 -11.62
N ALA A 274 19.38 20.25 -12.32
CA ALA A 274 18.14 20.37 -13.10
C ALA A 274 18.41 20.06 -14.58
N GLY A 275 17.48 19.37 -15.22
CA GLY A 275 17.52 19.06 -16.65
C GLY A 275 17.27 17.59 -16.94
N LYS A 276 17.76 17.17 -18.10
CA LYS A 276 17.59 15.84 -18.64
C LYS A 276 18.62 14.87 -18.06
N HIS A 277 18.15 13.76 -17.52
CA HIS A 277 18.93 12.65 -16.96
C HIS A 277 18.66 11.36 -17.72
N VAL A 278 19.70 10.55 -17.91
CA VAL A 278 19.59 9.19 -18.45
C VAL A 278 19.43 8.23 -17.28
N VAL A 279 18.28 7.57 -17.20
CA VAL A 279 17.95 6.59 -16.15
C VAL A 279 18.04 5.21 -16.74
N ARG A 280 18.86 4.36 -16.13
CA ARG A 280 19.02 2.96 -16.52
C ARG A 280 18.66 2.06 -15.36
N VAL A 281 17.79 1.09 -15.63
CA VAL A 281 17.44 0.03 -14.68
C VAL A 281 17.93 -1.29 -15.23
N PHE A 282 18.50 -2.14 -14.39
CA PHE A 282 18.98 -3.46 -14.80
C PHE A 282 19.04 -4.43 -13.63
N VAL A 283 19.07 -5.73 -13.90
CA VAL A 283 19.31 -6.74 -12.86
C VAL A 283 20.76 -7.21 -12.79
N SER A 284 21.18 -7.64 -11.61
CA SER A 284 22.47 -8.27 -11.33
C SER A 284 22.33 -9.38 -10.28
N HIS A 285 23.37 -10.20 -10.10
CA HIS A 285 23.42 -11.20 -9.02
C HIS A 285 23.89 -10.63 -7.68
N GLU A 286 24.51 -9.46 -7.69
CA GLU A 286 25.05 -8.79 -6.51
C GLU A 286 24.63 -7.33 -6.52
N ARG A 287 24.45 -6.73 -5.35
CA ARG A 287 24.18 -5.30 -5.21
C ARG A 287 25.28 -4.48 -5.91
N ASP A 288 24.89 -3.53 -6.75
CA ASP A 288 25.81 -2.68 -7.53
C ASP A 288 26.75 -3.49 -8.45
N GLY A 289 26.36 -4.72 -8.79
CA GLY A 289 27.12 -5.64 -9.65
C GLY A 289 26.96 -5.34 -11.14
N ALA A 290 27.70 -6.07 -11.97
CA ALA A 290 27.55 -5.99 -13.42
C ALA A 290 26.15 -6.51 -13.86
N PRO A 291 25.57 -5.94 -14.94
CA PRO A 291 24.31 -6.44 -15.49
C PRO A 291 24.37 -7.94 -15.78
N ALA A 292 23.35 -8.67 -15.34
CA ALA A 292 23.18 -10.09 -15.61
C ALA A 292 22.23 -10.30 -16.81
N ASP A 293 22.55 -11.28 -17.65
CA ASP A 293 21.67 -11.75 -18.70
C ASP A 293 20.75 -12.83 -18.12
N VAL A 294 19.49 -12.49 -17.91
CA VAL A 294 18.51 -13.34 -17.20
C VAL A 294 17.22 -13.39 -17.99
N ASP A 295 16.80 -14.60 -18.34
CA ASP A 295 15.51 -14.84 -18.98
C ASP A 295 14.35 -14.64 -17.98
N GLU A 296 13.16 -14.33 -18.49
CA GLU A 296 11.92 -14.23 -17.70
C GLU A 296 11.92 -13.19 -16.55
N VAL A 297 12.74 -12.15 -16.68
CA VAL A 297 12.68 -10.98 -15.80
C VAL A 297 12.00 -9.81 -16.51
N THR A 298 11.23 -9.02 -15.77
CA THR A 298 10.76 -7.71 -16.23
C THR A 298 11.20 -6.66 -15.23
N VAL A 299 11.97 -5.68 -15.69
CA VAL A 299 12.38 -4.53 -14.88
C VAL A 299 11.77 -3.26 -15.42
N GLY A 300 11.60 -2.26 -14.56
CA GLY A 300 11.20 -0.94 -14.97
C GLY A 300 11.49 0.09 -13.89
N ALA A 301 11.40 1.35 -14.25
CA ALA A 301 11.31 2.43 -13.27
C ALA A 301 10.39 3.53 -13.76
N GLY A 302 9.85 4.27 -12.79
CA GLY A 302 9.17 5.53 -12.97
C GLY A 302 9.87 6.61 -12.16
N VAL A 303 9.97 7.80 -12.73
CA VAL A 303 10.56 8.99 -12.11
C VAL A 303 9.49 10.06 -11.99
N TYR A 304 9.26 10.56 -10.79
CA TYR A 304 8.27 11.59 -10.50
C TYR A 304 8.96 12.85 -9.98
N VAL A 305 8.28 13.99 -10.14
CA VAL A 305 8.64 15.21 -9.42
C VAL A 305 8.59 14.92 -7.91
N ALA A 306 9.71 15.14 -7.21
CA ALA A 306 9.72 15.05 -5.76
C ALA A 306 8.89 16.19 -5.14
N GLY A 307 8.26 15.93 -4.00
CA GLY A 307 7.42 16.90 -3.32
C GLY A 307 7.31 16.64 -1.83
N ASP A 308 6.53 17.50 -1.19
CA ASP A 308 6.08 17.44 0.19
C ASP A 308 4.80 16.61 0.36
N SER A 309 4.27 16.03 -0.72
CA SER A 309 3.10 15.18 -0.72
C SER A 309 3.46 13.71 -0.91
N LEU A 310 2.66 12.81 -0.33
CA LEU A 310 2.75 11.38 -0.55
C LEU A 310 1.36 10.74 -0.55
N GLU A 311 1.23 9.57 -1.15
CA GLU A 311 -0.01 8.79 -1.11
C GLU A 311 0.11 7.61 -0.15
N TYR A 312 -0.92 7.39 0.66
CA TYR A 312 -1.03 6.27 1.59
C TYR A 312 -2.50 5.96 1.86
N ALA A 313 -2.84 4.67 1.91
CA ALA A 313 -4.20 4.18 2.15
C ALA A 313 -5.26 4.86 1.26
N GLY A 314 -4.98 5.00 -0.04
CA GLY A 314 -5.91 5.57 -1.01
C GLY A 314 -6.07 7.10 -0.97
N ARG A 315 -5.27 7.80 -0.16
CA ARG A 315 -5.37 9.25 0.06
C ARG A 315 -4.04 9.94 -0.21
N THR A 316 -4.10 11.22 -0.56
CA THR A 316 -2.92 12.10 -0.62
C THR A 316 -2.75 12.84 0.70
N TRP A 317 -1.50 12.91 1.15
CA TRP A 317 -1.09 13.50 2.42
C TRP A 317 0.00 14.53 2.18
N LEU A 318 -0.16 15.71 2.77
CA LEU A 318 0.80 16.82 2.73
C LEU A 318 1.65 16.82 4.00
N SER A 319 2.96 16.95 3.86
CA SER A 319 3.88 17.08 4.97
C SER A 319 3.50 18.30 5.82
N ASP A 320 3.38 18.08 7.12
CA ASP A 320 2.92 19.08 8.07
C ASP A 320 4.05 19.47 9.03
N ALA A 321 4.55 18.51 9.82
CA ALA A 321 5.60 18.75 10.80
C ALA A 321 6.66 17.66 10.84
N ALA A 322 7.82 18.04 11.39
CA ALA A 322 8.94 17.15 11.66
C ALA A 322 9.46 17.39 13.08
N ASP A 323 9.12 16.53 14.03
CA ASP A 323 9.34 16.72 15.46
C ASP A 323 10.39 15.76 16.05
N THR A 324 10.81 16.04 17.28
CA THR A 324 11.69 15.14 18.05
C THR A 324 10.87 14.13 18.85
N SER A 325 11.41 12.92 19.00
CA SER A 325 10.88 11.89 19.89
C SER A 325 11.27 12.12 21.36
N PRO A 326 10.40 11.83 22.35
CA PRO A 326 9.01 11.40 22.21
C PRO A 326 8.06 12.56 21.91
N LEU A 327 6.88 12.25 21.37
CA LEU A 327 5.83 13.23 21.03
C LEU A 327 4.46 12.73 21.53
N THR A 328 3.64 13.64 22.03
CA THR A 328 2.22 13.39 22.29
C THR A 328 1.39 14.27 21.36
N LEU A 329 0.45 13.67 20.64
CA LEU A 329 -0.46 14.37 19.73
C LEU A 329 -1.91 14.19 20.20
N GLU A 330 -2.63 15.30 20.33
CA GLU A 330 -4.08 15.32 20.55
C GLU A 330 -4.76 15.67 19.23
N LEU A 331 -5.46 14.71 18.61
CA LEU A 331 -6.10 14.92 17.31
C LEU A 331 -7.57 15.28 17.50
N ALA A 332 -7.92 16.56 17.44
CA ALA A 332 -9.32 16.96 17.66
C ALA A 332 -10.22 16.68 16.43
N SER A 333 -9.77 17.09 15.24
CA SER A 333 -10.67 17.22 14.08
C SER A 333 -10.20 16.53 12.81
N GLU A 334 -8.92 16.19 12.68
CA GLU A 334 -8.36 15.66 11.43
C GLU A 334 -7.48 14.44 11.69
N ASP A 335 -7.52 13.49 10.76
CA ASP A 335 -6.59 12.36 10.75
C ASP A 335 -5.19 12.87 10.40
N LEU A 336 -4.16 12.21 10.92
CA LEU A 336 -2.78 12.44 10.52
C LEU A 336 -2.14 11.14 10.05
N LEU A 337 -1.39 11.19 8.97
CA LEU A 337 -0.48 10.10 8.63
C LEU A 337 0.83 10.30 9.40
N LEU A 338 1.30 9.21 10.00
CA LEU A 338 2.54 9.18 10.76
C LEU A 338 3.68 8.58 9.94
N GLY A 339 4.84 9.20 10.01
CA GLY A 339 6.09 8.68 9.48
C GLY A 339 7.27 8.98 10.40
N ALA A 340 8.45 8.51 10.00
CA ALA A 340 9.70 8.83 10.68
C ALA A 340 10.84 8.93 9.68
N SER A 341 11.86 9.73 9.99
CA SER A 341 13.11 9.78 9.24
C SER A 341 14.30 9.67 10.18
N GLY A 342 15.39 9.05 9.73
CA GLY A 342 16.62 8.95 10.50
C GLY A 342 17.61 7.97 9.88
N SER A 343 18.63 7.60 10.65
CA SER A 343 19.66 6.65 10.24
C SER A 343 19.88 5.54 11.27
N GLY A 344 20.41 4.41 10.80
CA GLY A 344 20.60 3.20 11.62
C GLY A 344 19.31 2.40 11.79
N ASP A 345 19.13 1.80 12.96
CA ASP A 345 17.91 1.05 13.33
C ASP A 345 16.78 2.03 13.67
N LEU A 346 16.18 2.58 12.62
CA LEU A 346 15.06 3.51 12.73
C LEU A 346 13.81 2.70 13.07
N ARG A 347 13.20 2.99 14.21
CA ARG A 347 11.94 2.37 14.65
C ARG A 347 10.97 3.45 15.11
N LEU A 348 9.71 3.29 14.72
CA LEU A 348 8.61 4.16 15.12
C LEU A 348 7.54 3.32 15.81
N THR A 349 7.11 3.76 16.98
CA THR A 349 6.03 3.16 17.76
C THR A 349 5.03 4.23 18.17
N TRP A 350 3.75 3.90 18.14
CA TRP A 350 2.69 4.78 18.63
C TRP A 350 1.66 3.98 19.42
N ARG A 351 0.96 4.67 20.31
CA ARG A 351 -0.11 4.14 21.15
C ARG A 351 -1.22 5.17 21.28
N GLY A 352 -2.44 4.81 20.85
CA GLY A 352 -3.66 5.59 21.08
C GLY A 352 -4.29 5.29 22.45
N GLU A 353 -5.12 6.21 22.95
CA GLU A 353 -5.75 6.12 24.28
C GLU A 353 -7.21 5.63 24.23
N LEU A 354 -7.82 5.49 23.06
CA LEU A 354 -9.22 5.04 22.96
C LEU A 354 -9.53 3.77 23.78
N ASP A 355 -10.57 3.92 24.62
CA ASP A 355 -10.67 3.39 25.99
C ASP A 355 -10.74 1.86 26.16
N GLU A 356 -10.89 1.06 25.10
CA GLU A 356 -11.12 -0.39 25.24
C GLU A 356 -10.25 -1.28 24.36
N GLY A 357 -9.28 -0.74 23.62
CA GLY A 357 -8.43 -1.60 22.78
C GLY A 357 -7.04 -1.12 22.42
N GLY A 358 -6.69 0.16 22.63
CA GLY A 358 -5.37 0.72 22.35
C GLY A 358 -4.85 0.44 20.94
N SER A 359 -4.79 1.44 20.07
CA SER A 359 -4.11 1.26 18.78
C SER A 359 -2.60 1.35 18.98
N ASP A 360 -1.96 0.19 19.08
CA ASP A 360 -0.49 0.08 19.15
C ASP A 360 0.05 -0.31 17.78
N GLY A 361 1.10 0.37 17.33
CA GLY A 361 1.78 0.03 16.08
C GLY A 361 3.29 0.11 16.18
N THR A 362 3.98 -0.63 15.32
CA THR A 362 5.44 -0.60 15.21
C THR A 362 5.87 -0.84 13.78
N ILE A 363 6.79 -0.01 13.29
CA ILE A 363 7.49 -0.21 12.03
C ILE A 363 8.97 0.14 12.21
N GLY A 364 9.85 -0.50 11.44
CA GLY A 364 11.27 -0.18 11.45
C GLY A 364 12.01 -0.51 10.17
N GLN A 365 13.16 0.14 9.99
CA GLN A 365 14.10 -0.07 8.90
C GLN A 365 15.52 0.04 9.42
N SER A 366 16.45 -0.72 8.83
CA SER A 366 17.85 -0.79 9.27
C SER A 366 18.79 0.19 8.55
N SER A 367 18.29 0.93 7.57
CA SER A 367 19.05 1.88 6.76
C SER A 367 18.65 3.33 7.02
N GLU A 368 19.50 4.25 6.56
CA GLU A 368 19.12 5.65 6.42
C GLU A 368 17.93 5.81 5.48
N GLY A 369 17.01 6.69 5.85
CA GLY A 369 15.86 7.05 5.04
C GLY A 369 14.67 7.50 5.86
N SER A 370 13.49 7.38 5.25
CA SER A 370 12.20 7.66 5.86
C SER A 370 11.25 6.49 5.67
N LEU A 371 10.41 6.26 6.67
CA LEU A 371 9.32 5.30 6.62
C LEU A 371 7.98 5.98 6.87
N VAL A 372 6.92 5.40 6.33
CA VAL A 372 5.53 5.74 6.60
C VAL A 372 4.93 4.60 7.40
N ALA A 373 4.26 4.90 8.50
CA ALA A 373 3.80 3.91 9.47
C ALA A 373 2.31 3.59 9.31
N GLY A 374 1.44 4.56 9.62
CA GLY A 374 -0.01 4.36 9.64
C GLY A 374 -0.76 5.66 9.91
N VAL A 375 -2.08 5.60 9.77
CA VAL A 375 -2.98 6.75 9.99
C VAL A 375 -3.40 6.81 11.46
N LEU A 376 -3.18 7.95 12.09
CA LEU A 376 -3.70 8.34 13.39
C LEU A 376 -5.06 8.99 13.16
N LEU A 377 -6.11 8.46 13.79
CA LEU A 377 -7.48 8.89 13.53
C LEU A 377 -7.87 10.04 14.45
N ALA A 378 -8.63 10.99 13.92
CA ALA A 378 -9.15 12.10 14.71
C ALA A 378 -10.03 11.64 15.89
N GLY A 379 -9.95 12.35 17.01
CA GLY A 379 -10.68 12.08 18.26
C GLY A 379 -9.89 11.30 19.30
N ASP A 380 -8.58 11.11 19.12
CA ASP A 380 -7.72 10.30 20.02
C ASP A 380 -6.46 11.08 20.43
N THR A 381 -5.80 10.59 21.48
CA THR A 381 -4.49 11.05 21.95
C THR A 381 -3.46 9.97 21.70
N TYR A 382 -2.38 10.33 21.02
CA TYR A 382 -1.33 9.40 20.63
C TYR A 382 -0.02 9.69 21.36
N GLN A 383 0.57 8.67 21.95
CA GLN A 383 1.94 8.69 22.47
C GLN A 383 2.87 8.04 21.45
N ILE A 384 3.82 8.82 20.93
CA ILE A 384 4.66 8.44 19.79
C ILE A 384 6.12 8.46 20.20
N ARG A 385 6.86 7.43 19.78
CA ARG A 385 8.30 7.32 19.98
C ARG A 385 8.98 6.86 18.71
N ALA A 386 9.97 7.63 18.27
CA ALA A 386 10.95 7.20 17.28
C ALA A 386 12.30 6.92 17.96
N THR A 387 12.99 5.87 17.54
CA THR A 387 14.37 5.55 17.90
C THR A 387 15.21 5.44 16.62
N GLY A 388 16.51 5.67 16.73
CA GLY A 388 17.42 5.74 15.59
C GLY A 388 18.31 6.99 15.70
N ARG A 389 19.42 7.02 14.96
CA ARG A 389 20.32 8.18 14.99
C ARG A 389 19.68 9.33 14.20
N GLY A 390 19.46 10.45 14.89
CA GLY A 390 18.81 11.62 14.30
C GLY A 390 17.33 11.41 13.99
N ALA A 391 16.69 10.44 14.64
CA ALA A 391 15.29 10.13 14.39
C ALA A 391 14.38 11.35 14.60
N ARG A 392 13.54 11.63 13.60
CA ARG A 392 12.47 12.63 13.62
C ARG A 392 11.13 11.93 13.38
N ILE A 393 10.10 12.40 14.05
CA ILE A 393 8.71 12.00 13.80
C ILE A 393 8.18 12.94 12.72
N LEU A 394 7.61 12.38 11.65
CA LEU A 394 7.02 13.14 10.56
C LEU A 394 5.49 13.00 10.65
N THR A 395 4.78 14.11 10.54
CA THR A 395 3.32 14.11 10.41
C THR A 395 2.92 14.65 9.05
N TYR A 396 1.85 14.09 8.51
CA TYR A 396 1.24 14.54 7.27
C TYR A 396 -0.26 14.70 7.49
N ARG A 397 -0.83 15.78 6.97
CA ARG A 397 -2.27 16.06 6.99
C ARG A 397 -2.89 15.68 5.65
N PRO A 398 -4.19 15.36 5.59
CA PRO A 398 -4.86 15.14 4.31
C PRO A 398 -4.80 16.39 3.42
N GLU A 399 -4.69 16.20 2.11
CA GLU A 399 -4.77 17.28 1.10
C GLU A 399 -6.19 17.85 0.94
#